data_AF-A0A534IGD0-F1
#
_entry.id   AF-A0A534IGD0-F1
#
_cell.length_a   1.000
_cell.length_b   1.000
_cell.length_c   1.000
_cell.angle_alpha   90.00
_cell.angle_beta   90.00
_cell.angle_gamma   90.00
#
_symmetry.space_group_name_H-M   'P 1'
#
loop_
_entity.id
_entity.type
_entity.pdbx_description
1 polymer ?
#
loop_
_entity_poly.entity_id
_entity_poly.type
_entity_poly.pdbx_seq_one_letter_code
_entity_poly.pdbx_strand_id
1 'polypeptide(L)'
;MGIFSVLAPATIRGYVFVESMNPDRLDEVVRGIRRARGVAKGETSLQEIEHFLTPKPIVSGIMEGDIVELVAGPFKGEKARVQKIDEAKEEITVELFEAMVPIPITVRGDHVRVIQKEKEEK
;
A
#
# COMPACT_ATOMS: atom_id res chain seq x y z
N MET A 1 9.16 -32.28 -0.61
CA MET A 1 8.11 -31.32 -1.01
C MET A 1 8.69 -29.95 -0.72
N GLY A 2 9.56 -29.45 -1.60
CA GLY A 2 10.48 -28.35 -1.27
C GLY A 2 9.84 -26.99 -1.48
N ILE A 3 8.77 -26.66 -0.73
CA ILE A 3 8.14 -25.33 -0.72
C ILE A 3 8.83 -24.50 0.36
N PHE A 4 9.28 -23.30 0.00
CA PHE A 4 10.01 -22.42 0.91
C PHE A 4 9.17 -21.24 1.39
N SER A 5 8.45 -20.59 0.48
CA SER A 5 7.66 -19.41 0.78
C SER A 5 6.40 -19.33 -0.09
N VAL A 6 5.44 -18.55 0.37
CA VAL A 6 4.22 -18.21 -0.37
C VAL A 6 4.03 -16.70 -0.27
N LEU A 7 3.87 -16.03 -1.42
CA LEU A 7 3.60 -14.60 -1.51
C LEU A 7 2.20 -14.39 -2.09
N ALA A 8 1.37 -13.62 -1.39
CA ALA A 8 0.00 -13.30 -1.80
C ALA A 8 -0.19 -11.77 -1.86
N PRO A 9 0.22 -11.08 -2.95
CA PRO A 9 0.13 -9.63 -3.04
C PRO A 9 -1.33 -9.16 -3.11
N ALA A 10 -1.70 -8.14 -2.34
CA ALA A 10 -3.07 -7.60 -2.32
C ALA A 10 -3.53 -7.05 -3.68
N THR A 11 -2.61 -6.62 -4.52
CA THR A 11 -2.85 -6.09 -5.87
C THR A 11 -3.14 -7.17 -6.91
N ILE A 12 -2.78 -8.43 -6.66
CA ILE A 12 -3.03 -9.56 -7.57
C ILE A 12 -4.21 -10.38 -7.05
N ARG A 13 -5.30 -10.39 -7.81
CA ARG A 13 -6.49 -11.18 -7.49
C ARG A 13 -6.43 -12.55 -8.15
N GLY A 14 -6.68 -13.59 -7.35
CA GLY A 14 -6.85 -14.96 -7.85
C GLY A 14 -5.56 -15.75 -8.05
N TYR A 15 -4.40 -15.18 -7.76
CA TYR A 15 -3.10 -15.86 -7.82
C TYR A 15 -2.32 -15.66 -6.53
N VAL A 16 -1.45 -16.62 -6.24
CA VAL A 16 -0.42 -16.56 -5.21
C VAL A 16 0.87 -17.09 -5.84
N PHE A 17 2.02 -16.56 -5.42
CA PHE A 17 3.32 -17.07 -5.82
C PHE A 17 3.81 -18.08 -4.79
N VAL A 18 4.42 -19.16 -5.26
CA VAL A 18 4.97 -20.21 -4.40
C VAL A 18 6.40 -20.46 -4.81
N GLU A 19 7.32 -20.30 -3.86
CA GLU A 19 8.74 -20.59 -4.06
C GLU A 19 8.98 -22.09 -3.78
N SER A 20 9.52 -22.82 -4.76
CA SER A 20 9.72 -24.26 -4.66
C SER A 20 10.97 -24.74 -5.39
N MET A 21 11.68 -25.73 -4.83
CA MET A 21 12.77 -26.45 -5.52
C MET A 21 12.27 -27.37 -6.65
N ASN A 22 10.99 -27.72 -6.64
CA ASN A 22 10.42 -28.65 -7.61
C ASN A 22 9.01 -28.16 -8.01
N PRO A 23 8.92 -27.29 -9.03
CA PRO A 23 7.65 -26.73 -9.49
C PRO A 23 6.75 -27.81 -10.11
N ASP A 24 7.30 -28.84 -10.77
CA ASP A 24 6.53 -29.92 -11.40
C ASP A 24 5.65 -30.69 -10.40
N ARG A 25 6.12 -30.84 -9.16
CA ARG A 25 5.36 -31.50 -8.09
C ARG A 25 4.31 -30.61 -7.44
N LEU A 26 4.31 -29.30 -7.73
CA LEU A 26 3.36 -28.37 -7.12
C LEU A 26 1.92 -28.65 -7.59
N ASP A 27 1.73 -29.13 -8.82
CA ASP A 27 0.41 -29.50 -9.34
C ASP A 27 -0.26 -30.61 -8.52
N GLU A 28 0.50 -31.59 -8.01
CA GLU A 28 -0.03 -32.65 -7.15
C GLU A 28 -0.49 -32.09 -5.80
N VAL A 29 0.28 -31.18 -5.22
CA VAL A 29 -0.05 -30.52 -3.95
C VAL A 29 -1.31 -29.66 -4.09
N VAL A 30 -1.40 -28.91 -5.18
CA VAL A 30 -2.47 -27.95 -5.44
C VAL A 30 -3.82 -28.62 -5.67
N ARG A 31 -3.85 -29.85 -6.22
CA ARG A 31 -5.10 -30.64 -6.40
C ARG A 31 -5.86 -30.91 -5.09
N GLY A 32 -5.16 -30.94 -3.96
CA GLY A 32 -5.78 -31.12 -2.63
C GLY A 32 -6.46 -29.86 -2.09
N ILE A 33 -6.28 -28.69 -2.73
CA ILE A 33 -6.69 -27.40 -2.20
C ILE A 33 -8.00 -26.95 -2.85
N ARG A 34 -9.09 -26.93 -2.08
CA ARG A 34 -10.48 -26.69 -2.54
C ARG A 34 -10.66 -25.49 -3.49
N ARG A 35 -9.91 -24.40 -3.28
CA ARG A 35 -10.05 -23.14 -4.05
C ARG A 35 -8.92 -22.88 -5.03
N ALA A 36 -7.92 -23.76 -5.08
CA ALA A 36 -6.85 -23.63 -6.06
C ALA A 36 -7.28 -24.28 -7.38
N ARG A 37 -6.96 -23.61 -8.50
CA ARG A 37 -7.36 -24.07 -9.84
C ARG A 37 -6.24 -24.81 -10.58
N GLY A 38 -5.05 -24.86 -10.01
CA GLY A 38 -3.84 -25.46 -10.59
C GLY A 38 -2.65 -24.52 -10.49
N VAL A 39 -1.51 -24.94 -11.04
CA VAL A 39 -0.32 -24.11 -11.19
C VAL A 39 -0.34 -23.44 -12.56
N ALA A 40 -0.03 -22.14 -12.62
CA ALA A 40 0.10 -21.44 -13.89
C ALA A 40 1.35 -21.97 -14.64
N LYS A 41 1.29 -22.05 -15.97
CA LYS A 41 2.42 -22.52 -16.77
C LYS A 41 3.56 -21.50 -16.73
N GLY A 42 4.79 -22.00 -16.57
CA GLY A 42 6.00 -21.18 -16.52
C GLY A 42 6.43 -20.87 -15.09
N GLU A 43 7.55 -20.16 -14.99
CA GLU A 43 8.12 -19.71 -13.73
C GLU A 43 8.20 -18.18 -13.71
N THR A 44 8.18 -17.61 -12.52
CA THR A 44 8.34 -16.17 -12.30
C THR A 44 9.68 -15.92 -11.65
N SER A 45 10.42 -14.97 -12.18
CA SER A 45 11.70 -14.53 -11.63
C SER A 45 11.52 -13.65 -10.39
N LEU A 46 12.54 -13.57 -9.54
CA LEU A 46 12.50 -12.69 -8.35
C LEU A 46 12.26 -11.23 -8.76
N GLN A 47 12.88 -10.77 -9.85
CA GLN A 47 12.78 -9.40 -10.36
C GLN A 47 11.33 -9.02 -10.71
N GLU A 48 10.54 -9.97 -11.19
CA GLU A 48 9.13 -9.73 -11.52
C GLU A 48 8.24 -9.54 -10.29
N ILE A 49 8.64 -10.05 -9.12
CA ILE A 49 7.86 -9.94 -7.87
C ILE A 49 8.44 -8.97 -6.84
N GLU A 50 9.65 -8.44 -7.05
CA GLU A 50 10.34 -7.53 -6.12
C GLU A 50 9.47 -6.36 -5.67
N HIS A 51 8.71 -5.76 -6.59
CA HIS A 51 7.83 -4.63 -6.30
C HIS A 51 6.66 -4.96 -5.37
N PHE A 52 6.34 -6.24 -5.16
CA PHE A 52 5.38 -6.69 -4.14
C PHE A 52 6.01 -6.88 -2.76
N LEU A 53 7.34 -7.01 -2.68
CA LEU A 53 8.07 -7.19 -1.42
C LEU A 53 8.32 -5.86 -0.69
N THR A 54 8.23 -4.75 -1.42
CA THR A 54 8.31 -3.38 -0.89
C THR A 54 7.08 -2.58 -1.31
N PRO A 55 5.91 -2.84 -0.69
CA PRO A 55 4.76 -1.97 -0.89
C PRO A 55 5.14 -0.56 -0.47
N LYS A 56 4.90 0.42 -1.35
CA LYS A 56 5.13 1.82 -1.02
C LYS A 56 4.13 2.23 0.07
N PRO A 57 4.58 2.86 1.17
CA PRO A 57 3.67 3.40 2.17
C PRO A 57 2.64 4.31 1.50
N ILE A 58 1.40 4.29 1.99
CA ILE A 58 0.32 5.10 1.39
C ILE A 58 0.64 6.61 1.48
N VAL A 59 1.36 7.00 2.52
CA VAL A 59 1.84 8.39 2.73
C VAL A 59 3.05 8.75 1.87
N SER A 60 3.60 7.80 1.08
CA SER A 60 4.78 8.02 0.27
C SER A 60 4.53 9.08 -0.81
N GLY A 61 5.36 10.13 -0.81
CA GLY A 61 5.27 11.23 -1.75
C GLY A 61 4.36 12.39 -1.32
N ILE A 62 3.80 12.32 -0.12
CA ILE A 62 3.29 13.47 0.64
C ILE A 62 4.47 14.09 1.40
N MET A 63 4.55 15.42 1.45
CA MET A 63 5.55 16.15 2.21
C MET A 63 4.89 17.03 3.27
N GLU A 64 5.64 17.38 4.31
CA GLU A 64 5.23 18.47 5.21
C GLU A 64 5.04 19.75 4.38
N GLY A 65 4.02 20.54 4.71
CA GLY A 65 3.62 21.72 3.94
C GLY A 65 2.67 21.47 2.77
N ASP A 66 2.55 20.22 2.29
CA ASP A 66 1.58 19.88 1.24
C ASP A 66 0.15 20.21 1.65
N ILE A 67 -0.67 20.60 0.66
CA ILE A 67 -2.10 20.81 0.86
C ILE A 67 -2.85 19.57 0.40
N VAL A 68 -3.60 18.99 1.34
CA VAL A 68 -4.38 17.77 1.15
C VAL A 68 -5.86 18.04 1.40
N GLU A 69 -6.71 17.24 0.76
CA GLU A 69 -8.15 17.15 1.03
C GLU A 69 -8.42 15.86 1.80
N LEU A 70 -9.21 15.94 2.86
CA LEU A 70 -9.68 14.75 3.57
C LEU A 70 -10.83 14.11 2.77
N VAL A 71 -10.67 12.86 2.33
CA VAL A 71 -11.68 12.16 1.50
C VAL A 71 -12.58 11.22 2.30
N ALA A 72 -12.26 11.01 3.58
CA ALA A 72 -13.00 10.13 4.49
C ALA A 72 -13.01 10.67 5.93
N GLY A 73 -13.86 10.09 6.78
CA GLY A 73 -14.01 10.49 8.18
C GLY A 73 -14.90 11.72 8.39
N PRO A 74 -14.94 12.26 9.63
CA PRO A 74 -15.85 13.35 10.01
C PRO A 74 -15.52 14.69 9.33
N PHE A 75 -14.29 14.87 8.87
CA PHE A 75 -13.82 16.10 8.21
C PHE A 75 -13.73 15.94 6.68
N LYS A 76 -14.50 15.01 6.11
CA LYS A 76 -14.48 14.76 4.66
C LYS A 76 -14.87 16.01 3.88
N GLY A 77 -14.06 16.37 2.88
CA GLY A 77 -14.22 17.55 2.02
C GLY A 77 -13.39 18.75 2.46
N GLU A 78 -12.90 18.73 3.70
CA GLU A 78 -12.06 19.80 4.24
C GLU A 78 -10.65 19.76 3.65
N LYS A 79 -10.06 20.95 3.52
CA LYS A 79 -8.66 21.12 3.14
C LYS A 79 -7.80 21.30 4.37
N ALA A 80 -6.61 20.72 4.34
CA ALA A 80 -5.66 20.80 5.42
C ALA A 80 -4.22 20.92 4.89
N ARG A 81 -3.34 21.48 5.72
CA ARG A 81 -1.89 21.48 5.49
C ARG A 81 -1.25 20.35 6.29
N VAL A 82 -0.35 19.60 5.67
CA VAL A 82 0.41 18.54 6.35
C VAL A 82 1.44 19.16 7.27
N GLN A 83 1.45 18.74 8.53
CA GLN A 83 2.38 19.21 9.55
C GLN A 83 3.44 18.17 9.91
N LYS A 84 3.07 16.89 9.90
CA LYS A 84 3.97 15.78 10.23
C LYS A 84 3.53 14.50 9.54
N ILE A 85 4.49 13.66 9.17
CA ILE A 85 4.24 12.35 8.58
C ILE A 85 4.86 11.26 9.47
N ASP A 86 4.08 10.21 9.75
CA ASP A 86 4.56 8.97 10.40
C ASP A 86 4.46 7.83 9.37
N GLU A 87 5.56 7.58 8.64
CA GLU A 87 5.61 6.55 7.61
C GLU A 87 5.45 5.13 8.15
N ALA A 88 5.90 4.88 9.39
CA ALA A 88 5.82 3.57 10.02
C ALA A 88 4.37 3.19 10.35
N LYS A 89 3.54 4.18 10.68
CA LYS A 89 2.11 3.98 10.96
C LYS A 89 1.18 4.30 9.79
N GLU A 90 1.73 4.82 8.70
CA GLU A 90 0.97 5.36 7.57
C GLU A 90 -0.07 6.41 8.00
N GLU A 91 0.32 7.27 8.94
CA GLU A 91 -0.50 8.35 9.48
C GLU A 91 0.12 9.72 9.15
N ILE A 92 -0.72 10.73 8.98
CA ILE A 92 -0.30 12.12 8.82
C ILE A 92 -1.04 13.00 9.83
N THR A 93 -0.32 13.98 10.37
CA THR A 93 -0.90 15.04 11.19
C THR A 93 -1.11 16.26 10.32
N VAL A 94 -2.34 16.77 10.29
CA VAL A 94 -2.74 17.89 9.44
C VAL A 94 -3.42 19.00 10.25
N GLU A 95 -3.41 20.20 9.70
CA GLU A 95 -4.09 21.38 10.24
C GLU A 95 -5.11 21.89 9.24
N LEU A 96 -6.38 22.00 9.66
CA LEU A 96 -7.50 22.40 8.82
C LEU A 96 -7.47 23.90 8.52
N PHE A 97 -7.77 24.30 7.29
CA PHE A 97 -7.85 25.73 6.94
C PHE A 97 -9.10 26.43 7.49
N GLU A 98 -10.23 25.73 7.57
CA GLU A 98 -11.51 26.32 7.98
C GLU A 98 -11.68 26.41 9.51
N ALA A 99 -10.71 25.91 10.28
CA ALA A 99 -10.76 25.94 11.73
C ALA A 99 -10.37 27.34 12.27
N MET A 100 -11.24 27.93 13.10
CA MET A 100 -10.93 29.21 13.78
C MET A 100 -9.70 29.12 14.69
N VAL A 101 -9.40 27.93 15.20
CA VAL A 101 -8.24 27.64 16.06
C VAL A 101 -7.47 26.47 15.44
N PRO A 102 -6.15 26.59 15.25
CA PRO A 102 -5.35 25.53 14.64
C PRO A 102 -5.18 24.36 15.61
N ILE A 103 -5.92 23.28 15.37
CA ILE A 103 -5.80 22.04 16.15
C ILE A 103 -5.22 20.96 15.22
N PRO A 104 -4.06 20.38 15.55
CA PRO A 104 -3.49 19.29 14.77
C PRO A 104 -4.34 18.03 14.95
N ILE A 105 -4.73 17.41 13.84
CA ILE A 105 -5.45 16.13 13.83
C ILE A 105 -4.62 15.07 13.11
N THR A 106 -4.57 13.86 13.64
CA THR A 106 -3.89 12.73 13.01
C THR A 106 -4.90 11.86 12.27
N VAL A 107 -4.63 11.58 10.99
CA VAL A 107 -5.47 10.77 10.11
C VAL A 107 -4.62 9.76 9.36
N ARG A 108 -5.25 8.68 8.88
CA ARG A 108 -4.57 7.70 8.02
C ARG A 108 -4.28 8.28 6.64
N GLY A 109 -3.17 7.88 6.04
CA GLY A 109 -2.73 8.33 4.72
C GLY A 109 -3.72 8.01 3.59
N ASP A 110 -4.49 6.92 3.70
CA ASP A 110 -5.52 6.56 2.72
C ASP A 110 -6.78 7.42 2.79
N HIS A 111 -6.94 8.22 3.85
CA HIS A 111 -8.05 9.14 4.01
C HIS A 111 -7.78 10.51 3.41
N VAL A 112 -6.65 10.71 2.74
CA VAL A 112 -6.27 12.00 2.19
C VAL A 112 -5.97 11.95 0.69
N ARG A 113 -6.16 13.08 0.02
CA ARG A 113 -5.80 13.28 -1.38
C ARG A 113 -4.99 14.57 -1.52
N VAL A 114 -3.78 14.47 -2.06
CA VAL A 114 -2.93 15.66 -2.32
C VAL A 114 -3.57 16.54 -3.39
N ILE A 115 -3.78 17.82 -3.07
CA ILE A 115 -4.30 18.83 -4.00
C ILE A 115 -3.15 19.63 -4.59
N GLN A 116 -2.22 20.05 -3.74
CA GLN A 116 -1.09 20.89 -4.13
C GLN A 116 0.14 20.43 -3.36
N LYS A 117 1.20 20.12 -4.12
CA LYS A 117 2.51 19.91 -3.53
C LYS A 117 3.13 21.25 -3.21
N GLU A 118 3.77 21.38 -2.06
CA GLU A 118 4.61 22.54 -1.80
C GLU A 118 5.66 22.62 -2.92
N LYS A 119 5.75 23.79 -3.56
CA LYS A 119 6.76 23.97 -4.60
C LYS A 119 8.11 23.97 -3.90
N GLU A 120 9.01 23.09 -4.31
CA GLU A 120 10.44 23.30 -4.07
C GLU A 120 10.80 24.63 -4.77
N GLU A 121 10.89 25.72 -4.01
CA GLU A 121 11.65 26.89 -4.44
C GLU A 121 13.10 26.41 -4.58
N LYS A 122 13.54 26.26 -5.83
CA LYS A 122 14.95 26.03 -6.18
C LYS A 122 15.80 27.24 -5.82
#